data_AF-A0A960IGC0-F1
#
_entry.id   AF-A0A960IGC0-F1
#
_cell.length_a   1.000
_cell.length_b   1.000
_cell.length_c   1.000
_cell.angle_alpha   90.00
_cell.angle_beta   90.00
_cell.angle_gamma   90.00
#
_symmetry.space_group_name_H-M   'P 1'
#
loop_
_entity.id
_entity.type
_entity.pdbx_description
1 polymer ?
#
loop_
_entity_poly.entity_id
_entity_poly.type
_entity_poly.pdbx_seq_one_letter_code
_entity_poly.pdbx_strand_id
1 'polypeptide(L)' 'MCGIAGVFGPGATREAVAAMVRHQRHRGPDAQWVTGATGALGILGVDRLAVIDRSPA' A
#
# COMPACT_ATOMS: atom_id res chain seq x y z
N MET A 1 9.30 -5.29 9.24
CA MET A 1 7.86 -5.43 9.56
C MET A 1 7.11 -4.72 8.45
N CYS A 2 6.09 -5.31 7.82
CA CYS A 2 5.37 -4.69 6.70
C CYS A 2 4.81 -3.29 7.00
N GLY A 3 4.56 -2.52 5.95
CA GLY A 3 3.86 -1.23 5.98
C GLY A 3 2.47 -1.34 5.38
N ILE A 4 1.52 -0.58 5.91
CA ILE A 4 0.14 -0.48 5.40
C ILE A 4 -0.26 0.99 5.45
N ALA A 5 -0.88 1.48 4.38
CA ALA A 5 -1.44 2.82 4.31
C ALA A 5 -2.82 2.78 3.65
N GLY A 6 -3.66 3.75 3.97
CA GLY A 6 -4.95 3.87 3.30
C GLY A 6 -5.63 5.18 3.62
N VAL A 7 -6.53 5.57 2.73
CA VAL A 7 -7.45 6.70 2.90
C VAL A 7 -8.85 6.19 2.61
N PHE A 8 -9.78 6.47 3.52
CA PHE A 8 -11.20 6.17 3.37
C PHE A 8 -12.00 7.47 3.29
N GLY A 9 -13.01 7.49 2.42
CA GLY A 9 -13.91 8.62 2.23
C GLY A 9 -13.55 9.53 1.04
N PRO A 10 -14.24 10.68 0.93
CA PRO A 10 -14.04 11.63 -0.16
C PRO A 10 -12.58 12.07 -0.27
N GLY A 11 -12.06 12.08 -1.50
CA GLY A 11 -10.66 12.47 -1.76
C GLY A 11 -9.64 11.34 -1.57
N ALA A 12 -10.08 10.10 -1.33
CA ALA A 12 -9.21 8.94 -1.45
C ALA A 12 -8.70 8.79 -2.90
N THR A 13 -7.40 9.02 -3.10
CA THR A 13 -6.75 8.88 -4.40
C THR A 13 -5.63 7.84 -4.34
N ARG A 14 -5.37 7.22 -5.49
CA ARG A 14 -4.28 6.26 -5.65
C ARG A 14 -2.92 6.91 -5.42
N GLU A 15 -2.78 8.17 -5.85
CA GLU A 15 -1.56 8.95 -5.77
C GLU A 15 -1.19 9.28 -4.32
N ALA A 16 -2.17 9.70 -3.51
CA ALA A 16 -1.96 10.00 -2.09
C ALA A 16 -1.52 8.75 -1.32
N VAL A 17 -2.23 7.63 -1.49
CA VAL A 17 -1.85 6.37 -0.83
C VAL A 17 -0.51 5.85 -1.33
N ALA A 18 -0.20 5.97 -2.62
CA ALA A 18 1.12 5.61 -3.14
C ALA A 18 2.25 6.43 -2.52
N ALA A 19 2.04 7.72 -2.24
CA ALA A 19 3.01 8.55 -1.53
C ALA A 19 3.22 8.08 -0.09
N MET A 20 2.14 7.74 0.62
CA MET A 20 2.21 7.18 1.99
C MET A 20 2.97 5.85 2.03
N VAL A 21 2.72 4.94 1.07
CA VAL A 21 3.43 3.66 0.94
C VAL A 21 4.92 3.90 0.66
N ARG A 22 5.28 4.79 -0.29
CA ARG A 22 6.69 5.12 -0.54
C ARG A 22 7.44 5.61 0.70
N HIS A 23 6.79 6.38 1.57
CA HIS A 23 7.41 6.86 2.81
C HIS A 23 7.68 5.74 3.83
N GLN A 24 6.92 4.65 3.74
CA GLN A 24 7.05 3.49 4.61
C GLN A 24 8.00 2.42 4.04
N ARG A 25 8.63 2.62 2.87
CA ARG A 25 9.46 1.64 2.16
C ARG A 25 10.48 0.87 3.02
N HIS A 26 11.08 1.52 4.01
CA HIS A 26 12.03 0.91 4.95
C HIS A 26 11.44 -0.27 5.76
N ARG A 27 10.10 -0.36 5.86
CA ARG A 27 9.36 -1.43 6.53
C ARG A 27 9.30 -2.72 5.71
N GLY A 28 9.10 -2.58 4.40
CA GLY A 28 8.90 -3.69 3.45
C GLY A 28 9.62 -3.45 2.12
N PRO A 29 10.88 -3.90 1.97
CA PRO A 29 11.68 -3.71 0.77
C PRO A 29 11.38 -4.71 -0.37
N ASP A 30 10.50 -5.70 -0.20
CA ASP A 30 10.40 -6.80 -1.18
C ASP A 30 9.38 -6.52 -2.28
N ALA A 31 8.23 -5.92 -1.97
CA ALA A 31 7.22 -5.54 -2.96
C ALA A 31 6.35 -4.39 -2.46
N GLN A 32 5.69 -3.69 -3.38
CA GLN A 32 4.73 -2.62 -3.08
C GLN A 32 3.53 -2.70 -4.01
N TRP A 33 2.34 -2.42 -3.50
CA TRP A 33 1.16 -2.24 -4.33
C TRP A 33 0.16 -1.30 -3.69
N VAL A 34 -0.71 -0.74 -4.53
CA VAL A 34 -1.88 0.04 -4.14
C VAL A 34 -3.09 -0.58 -4.82
N THR A 35 -4.21 -0.67 -4.11
CA THR A 35 -5.47 -1.27 -4.54
C THR A 35 -6.65 -0.38 -4.15
N GLY A 36 -7.77 -0.54 -4.87
CA GLY A 36 -8.94 0.31 -4.80
C GLY A 36 -9.25 0.97 -6.15
N ALA A 37 -10.53 1.26 -6.38
CA ALA A 37 -11.05 1.85 -7.61
C ALA A 37 -11.34 3.34 -7.43
N THR A 38 -11.29 4.10 -8.52
CA THR A 38 -11.74 5.50 -8.54
C THR A 38 -13.23 5.56 -8.15
N GLY A 39 -13.55 6.32 -7.10
CA GLY A 39 -14.91 6.40 -6.55
C GLY A 39 -15.24 5.31 -5.52
N ALA A 40 -14.32 4.39 -5.21
CA ALA A 40 -14.49 3.47 -4.08
C ALA A 40 -14.41 4.21 -2.74
N LEU A 41 -15.00 3.61 -1.71
CA LEU A 41 -15.00 4.14 -0.34
C LEU A 41 -13.60 4.27 0.27
N GLY A 42 -12.58 3.64 -0.33
CA GLY A 42 -11.21 3.80 0.10
C GLY A 42 -10.19 3.22 -0.86
N ILE A 43 -8.95 3.66 -0.67
CA ILE A 43 -7.76 3.17 -1.35
C ILE A 43 -6.83 2.62 -0.27
N LEU A 44 -6.24 1.46 -0.52
CA LEU A 44 -5.29 0.78 0.37
C LEU A 44 -3.96 0.54 -0.33
N GLY A 45 -2.86 0.55 0.42
CA GLY A 45 -1.54 0.27 -0.09
C GLY A 45 -0.67 -0.44 0.94
N VAL A 46 0.32 -1.19 0.45
CA VAL A 46 1.14 -2.11 1.26
C VAL A 46 2.60 -2.05 0.84
N ASP A 47 3.49 -2.10 1.83
CA ASP A 47 4.90 -2.47 1.70
C ASP A 47 5.12 -3.88 2.25
N ARG A 48 5.57 -4.81 1.41
CA ARG A 48 5.79 -6.21 1.78
C ARG A 48 7.23 -6.43 2.27
N LEU A 49 7.36 -7.02 3.46
CA LEU A 49 8.53 -7.79 3.88
C LEU A 49 8.14 -9.27 3.84
N ALA A 50 8.67 -10.01 2.90
CA ALA A 50 8.38 -11.42 2.66
C ALA A 50 9.10 -12.30 3.69
N VAL A 51 8.39 -12.62 4.78
CA VAL A 51 8.88 -13.52 5.84
C VAL A 51 8.40 -14.96 5.63
N ILE A 52 7.11 -15.12 5.30
CA ILE A 52 6.45 -16.41 5.03
C ILE A 52 5.92 -16.39 3.60
N ASP A 53 5.92 -17.55 2.94
CA ASP A 53 5.49 -17.73 1.55
C ASP A 53 6.19 -16.76 0.59
N ARG A 54 7.51 -16.94 0.45
CA ARG A 54 8.41 -15.94 -0.13
C ARG A 54 8.41 -15.89 -1.66
N SER A 55 7.54 -16.63 -2.34
CA SER A 55 7.39 -16.49 -3.79
C SER A 55 6.97 -15.05 -4.15
N PRO A 56 7.32 -14.59 -5.37
CA PRO A 56 6.78 -13.34 -5.90
C PRO A 56 5.25 -13.30 -5.78
N ALA A 57 4.72 -12.11 -5.49
CA ALA A 57 3.28 -11.86 -5.40
C ALA A 57 2.71 -11.51 -6.78
#